data_AF-A0A929ZIR6-F1
#
_entry.id   AF-A0A929ZIR6-F1
#
_cell.length_a   1.000
_cell.length_b   1.000
_cell.length_c   1.000
_cell.angle_alpha   90.00
_cell.angle_beta   90.00
_cell.angle_gamma   90.00
#
_symmetry.space_group_name_H-M   'P 1'
#
loop_
_entity.id
_entity.type
_entity.pdbx_description
1 polymer ?
#
loop_
_entity_poly.entity_id
_entity_poly.type
_entity_poly.pdbx_seq_one_letter_code
_entity_poly.pdbx_strand_id
1 'polypeptide(L)'
;MGNKTRIRKMTILSMFIAIELIMAMTPIGYLNLGAISITTMHIPVIFAGILLGPTDGAILGFVFGMTSFLKATFAPTITSFCFSPFYSVGEIHGNFWSILIAFGPRILLGYLSGLLYSTLKKVKKNTFIAESIIAIGMTLMHTLMVMGMIWLFFGEVYANVTGLAVSAVIITVITSNGILEMVVAGFIIPMMMRVLRPVLDKLELGK
;
A
#
# COMPACT_ATOMS: atom_id res chain seq x y z
N MET A 1 -17.31 -22.30 -3.31
CA MET A 1 -16.15 -22.47 -2.39
C MET A 1 -16.66 -23.19 -1.16
N GLY A 2 -16.06 -24.31 -0.76
CA GLY A 2 -16.52 -25.05 0.42
C GLY A 2 -16.33 -24.26 1.72
N ASN A 3 -17.12 -24.54 2.75
CA ASN A 3 -17.05 -23.85 4.05
C ASN A 3 -15.64 -23.89 4.65
N LYS A 4 -14.92 -25.01 4.51
CA LYS A 4 -13.54 -25.19 5.00
C LYS A 4 -12.54 -24.24 4.34
N THR A 5 -12.57 -24.13 3.01
CA THR A 5 -11.70 -23.23 2.24
C THR A 5 -12.03 -21.75 2.55
N ARG A 6 -13.31 -21.42 2.75
CA ARG A 6 -13.75 -20.09 3.16
C ARG A 6 -13.18 -19.70 4.52
N ILE A 7 -13.30 -20.58 5.52
CA ILE A 7 -12.75 -20.35 6.86
C ILE A 7 -11.23 -20.16 6.77
N ARG A 8 -10.50 -21.05 6.08
CA ARG A 8 -9.05 -20.92 5.89
C ARG A 8 -8.66 -19.57 5.27
N LYS A 9 -9.35 -19.15 4.22
CA LYS A 9 -9.11 -17.86 3.56
C LYS A 9 -9.33 -16.68 4.50
N MET A 10 -10.43 -16.69 5.26
CA MET A 10 -10.73 -15.67 6.26
C MET A 10 -9.67 -15.63 7.37
N THR A 11 -9.18 -16.79 7.83
CA THR A 11 -8.11 -16.87 8.83
C THR A 11 -6.82 -16.23 8.31
N ILE A 12 -6.39 -16.57 7.09
CA ILE A 12 -5.17 -15.99 6.51
C ILE A 12 -5.32 -14.48 6.29
N LEU A 13 -6.47 -14.03 5.79
CA LEU A 13 -6.75 -12.60 5.65
C LEU A 13 -6.67 -11.88 7.01
N SER A 14 -7.24 -12.48 8.06
CA SER A 14 -7.18 -11.93 9.42
C SER A 14 -5.75 -11.86 9.95
N MET A 15 -4.89 -12.84 9.62
CA MET A 15 -3.47 -12.79 9.97
C MET A 15 -2.76 -11.64 9.25
N PHE A 16 -3.02 -11.40 7.96
CA PHE A 16 -2.44 -10.25 7.26
C PHE A 16 -2.92 -8.93 7.84
N ILE A 17 -4.20 -8.82 8.20
CA ILE A 17 -4.74 -7.63 8.88
C ILE A 17 -4.00 -7.40 10.20
N ALA A 18 -3.80 -8.44 11.01
CA ALA A 18 -3.06 -8.33 12.25
C ALA A 18 -1.60 -7.88 12.03
N ILE A 19 -0.91 -8.46 11.03
CA ILE A 19 0.46 -8.07 10.67
C ILE A 19 0.50 -6.60 10.22
N GLU A 20 -0.45 -6.17 9.37
CA GLU A 20 -0.55 -4.79 8.89
C GLU A 20 -0.76 -3.81 10.04
N LEU A 21 -1.63 -4.14 11.01
CA LEU A 21 -1.85 -3.32 12.20
C LEU A 21 -0.58 -3.21 13.06
N ILE A 22 0.14 -4.32 13.26
CA ILE A 22 1.42 -4.32 13.99
C ILE A 22 2.45 -3.46 13.26
N MET A 23 2.56 -3.59 11.93
CA MET A 23 3.47 -2.78 11.12
C MET A 23 3.10 -1.29 11.18
N ALA A 24 1.82 -0.95 11.19
CA ALA A 24 1.35 0.44 11.29
C ALA A 24 1.73 1.10 12.62
N MET A 25 1.69 0.32 13.70
CA MET A 25 1.97 0.77 15.07
C MET A 25 3.46 0.72 15.41
N THR A 26 4.29 0.08 14.59
CA THR A 26 5.74 -0.05 14.81
C THR A 26 6.53 0.78 13.80
N PRO A 27 7.81 1.11 14.08
CA PRO A 27 8.68 1.78 13.11
C PRO A 27 8.96 0.96 11.84
N ILE A 28 8.59 -0.32 11.82
CA ILE A 28 8.82 -1.23 10.69
C ILE A 28 8.00 -0.80 9.47
N GLY A 29 6.75 -0.35 9.67
CA GLY A 29 5.87 0.09 8.60
C GLY A 29 6.32 1.38 7.92
N TYR A 30 6.99 2.27 8.67
CA TYR A 30 7.45 3.57 8.20
C TYR A 30 8.88 3.82 8.73
N LEU A 31 9.87 3.44 7.94
CA LEU A 31 11.28 3.63 8.28
C LEU A 31 11.67 5.08 8.01
N ASN A 32 11.77 5.87 9.08
CA ASN A 32 12.17 7.28 9.02
C ASN A 32 13.70 7.40 9.00
N LEU A 33 14.29 7.67 7.85
CA LEU A 33 15.74 7.90 7.66
C LEU A 33 16.06 9.40 7.78
N GLY A 34 15.65 10.01 8.89
CA GLY A 34 15.84 11.45 9.13
C GLY A 34 14.82 12.29 8.36
N ALA A 35 15.22 12.91 7.25
CA ALA A 35 14.37 13.83 6.48
C ALA A 35 13.32 13.12 5.59
N ILE A 36 13.40 11.80 5.48
CA ILE A 36 12.70 11.01 4.45
C ILE A 36 12.17 9.70 5.07
N SER A 37 10.93 9.32 4.77
CA SER A 37 10.28 8.11 5.29
C SER A 37 10.03 7.07 4.20
N ILE A 38 10.59 5.86 4.36
CA ILE A 38 10.37 4.70 3.48
C ILE A 38 9.21 3.88 4.02
N THR A 39 8.23 3.55 3.18
CA THR A 39 7.07 2.74 3.58
C THR A 39 7.26 1.28 3.18
N THR A 40 7.00 0.36 4.12
CA THR A 40 6.94 -1.08 3.85
C THR A 40 5.51 -1.63 3.88
N MET A 41 4.54 -0.81 4.28
CA MET A 41 3.12 -1.14 4.43
C MET A 41 2.43 -1.55 3.13
N HIS A 42 2.98 -1.15 1.97
CA HIS A 42 2.43 -1.56 0.68
C HIS A 42 2.72 -3.05 0.39
N ILE A 43 3.76 -3.64 0.99
CA ILE A 43 4.19 -5.03 0.71
C ILE A 43 3.14 -6.05 1.13
N PRO A 44 2.59 -6.04 2.38
CA PRO A 44 1.53 -6.98 2.76
C PRO A 44 0.27 -6.82 1.90
N VAL A 45 -0.09 -5.59 1.53
CA VAL A 45 -1.26 -5.29 0.67
C VAL A 45 -1.12 -5.89 -0.73
N ILE A 46 0.02 -5.67 -1.40
CA ILE A 46 0.30 -6.26 -2.71
C ILE A 46 0.33 -7.78 -2.60
N PHE A 47 1.03 -8.31 -1.59
CA PHE A 47 1.15 -9.74 -1.37
C PHE A 47 -0.21 -10.41 -1.16
N ALA A 48 -1.07 -9.85 -0.31
CA ALA A 48 -2.42 -10.37 -0.09
C ALA A 48 -3.28 -10.31 -1.37
N GLY A 49 -3.15 -9.26 -2.17
CA GLY A 49 -3.79 -9.16 -3.48
C GLY A 49 -3.39 -10.31 -4.42
N ILE A 50 -2.08 -10.55 -4.56
CA ILE A 50 -1.52 -11.64 -5.36
C ILE A 50 -1.98 -13.01 -4.82
N LEU A 51 -1.94 -13.18 -3.51
CA LEU A 51 -2.18 -14.45 -2.83
C LEU A 51 -3.66 -14.86 -2.81
N LEU A 52 -4.50 -13.99 -2.26
CA LEU A 52 -5.89 -14.28 -1.91
C LEU A 52 -6.84 -13.79 -3.02
N GLY A 53 -6.44 -12.75 -3.75
CA GLY A 53 -7.15 -12.19 -4.89
C GLY A 53 -7.53 -10.71 -4.71
N PRO A 54 -8.18 -10.13 -5.75
CA PRO A 54 -8.48 -8.69 -5.79
C PRO A 54 -9.31 -8.21 -4.60
N THR A 55 -10.32 -8.97 -4.19
CA THR A 55 -11.22 -8.60 -3.10
C THR A 55 -10.50 -8.52 -1.75
N ASP A 56 -9.65 -9.50 -1.45
CA ASP A 56 -8.95 -9.57 -0.16
C ASP A 56 -7.80 -8.58 -0.11
N GLY A 57 -7.13 -8.35 -1.25
CA GLY A 57 -6.19 -7.25 -1.40
C GLY A 57 -6.85 -5.90 -1.15
N ALA A 58 -8.06 -5.68 -1.69
CA ALA A 58 -8.82 -4.45 -1.45
C ALA A 58 -9.19 -4.27 0.03
N ILE A 59 -9.57 -5.35 0.73
CA ILE A 59 -9.86 -5.32 2.17
C ILE A 59 -8.60 -4.91 2.95
N LEU A 60 -7.45 -5.51 2.66
CA LEU A 60 -6.21 -5.17 3.35
C LEU A 60 -5.76 -3.73 3.01
N GLY A 61 -5.96 -3.30 1.76
CA GLY A 61 -5.76 -1.91 1.34
C GLY A 61 -6.67 -0.92 2.06
N PHE A 62 -7.92 -1.30 2.36
CA PHE A 62 -8.80 -0.51 3.20
C PHE A 62 -8.26 -0.39 4.63
N VAL A 63 -7.76 -1.49 5.22
CA VAL A 63 -7.13 -1.46 6.56
C VAL A 63 -5.91 -0.54 6.55
N PHE A 64 -5.06 -0.61 5.53
CA PHE A 64 -3.92 0.30 5.38
C PHE A 64 -4.36 1.77 5.24
N GLY A 65 -5.44 2.03 4.50
CA GLY A 65 -6.03 3.38 4.43
C GLY A 65 -6.55 3.86 5.78
N MET A 66 -7.20 2.97 6.53
CA MET A 66 -7.71 3.25 7.87
C MET A 66 -6.58 3.55 8.85
N THR A 67 -5.51 2.76 8.86
CA THR A 67 -4.35 3.04 9.73
C THR A 67 -3.66 4.34 9.36
N SER A 68 -3.55 4.65 8.05
CA SER A 68 -2.99 5.92 7.57
C SER A 68 -3.82 7.12 8.05
N PHE A 69 -5.14 7.01 7.95
CA PHE A 69 -6.09 8.02 8.42
C PHE A 69 -6.03 8.23 9.94
N LEU A 70 -6.04 7.13 10.71
CA LEU A 70 -5.97 7.18 12.18
C LEU A 70 -4.63 7.78 12.62
N LYS A 71 -3.53 7.39 11.99
CA LYS A 71 -2.20 7.95 12.28
C LYS A 71 -2.14 9.45 11.98
N ALA A 72 -2.69 9.89 10.85
CA ALA A 72 -2.77 11.31 10.52
C ALA A 72 -3.64 12.12 11.49
N THR A 73 -4.59 11.47 12.17
CA THR A 73 -5.49 12.12 13.14
C THR A 73 -4.89 12.17 14.55
N PHE A 74 -4.30 11.06 15.02
CA PHE A 74 -3.85 10.92 16.42
C PHE A 74 -2.34 11.10 16.63
N ALA A 75 -1.54 10.99 15.58
CA ALA A 75 -0.10 11.23 15.61
C ALA A 75 0.32 12.12 14.42
N PRO A 76 -0.20 13.37 14.37
CA PRO A 76 -0.10 14.19 13.18
C PRO A 76 1.31 14.71 12.91
N THR A 77 1.56 14.92 11.63
CA THR A 77 2.71 15.61 11.04
C THR A 77 2.23 16.85 10.29
N ILE A 78 3.15 17.71 9.84
CA ILE A 78 2.82 18.92 9.08
C ILE A 78 2.02 18.65 7.79
N THR A 79 2.09 17.44 7.22
CA THR A 79 1.37 17.02 6.00
C THR A 79 0.12 16.19 6.29
N SER A 80 -0.25 15.99 7.56
CA SER A 80 -1.36 15.10 7.95
C SER A 80 -2.74 15.58 7.50
N PHE A 81 -2.87 16.87 7.15
CA PHE A 81 -4.11 17.43 6.60
C PHE A 81 -4.48 16.80 5.24
N CYS A 82 -3.50 16.27 4.49
CA CYS A 82 -3.73 15.54 3.26
C CYS A 82 -4.37 14.15 3.47
N PHE A 83 -4.37 13.63 4.70
CA PHE A 83 -4.82 12.27 5.01
C PHE A 83 -5.91 12.22 6.10
N SER A 84 -6.17 13.31 6.80
CA SER A 84 -7.29 13.44 7.75
C SER A 84 -8.01 14.78 7.59
N PRO A 85 -9.35 14.78 7.47
CA PRO A 85 -10.16 16.00 7.47
C PRO A 85 -10.23 16.65 8.86
N PHE A 86 -9.88 15.91 9.91
CA PHE A 86 -9.98 16.35 11.30
C PHE A 86 -8.72 17.05 11.80
N TYR A 87 -7.65 17.06 11.00
CA TYR A 87 -6.40 17.71 11.34
C TYR A 87 -6.23 19.03 10.59
N SER A 88 -5.62 20.00 11.28
CA SER A 88 -5.34 21.34 10.76
C SER A 88 -3.99 21.88 11.23
N VAL A 89 -3.35 22.67 10.37
CA VAL A 89 -2.09 23.38 10.66
C VAL A 89 -2.30 24.86 10.41
N GLY A 90 -2.42 25.67 11.47
CA GLY A 90 -2.81 27.07 11.34
C GLY A 90 -4.23 27.19 10.77
N GLU A 91 -4.41 27.96 9.69
CA GLU A 91 -5.69 28.12 8.97
C GLU A 91 -5.97 27.02 7.94
N ILE A 92 -5.04 26.07 7.79
CA ILE A 92 -5.15 24.99 6.80
C ILE A 92 -5.85 23.80 7.42
N HIS A 93 -6.97 23.39 6.84
CA HIS A 93 -7.77 22.26 7.28
C HIS A 93 -7.79 21.14 6.23
N GLY A 94 -7.77 19.89 6.69
CA GLY A 94 -8.12 18.77 5.83
C GLY A 94 -9.57 18.85 5.35
N ASN A 95 -9.90 18.14 4.28
CA ASN A 95 -11.25 18.12 3.71
C ASN A 95 -11.65 16.70 3.28
N PHE A 96 -12.78 16.55 2.61
CA PHE A 96 -13.25 15.25 2.14
C PHE A 96 -12.25 14.53 1.21
N TRP A 97 -11.46 15.29 0.43
CA TRP A 97 -10.40 14.72 -0.41
C TRP A 97 -9.31 14.04 0.41
N SER A 98 -9.10 14.43 1.66
CA SER A 98 -8.15 13.75 2.56
C SER A 98 -8.55 12.28 2.81
N ILE A 99 -9.85 12.00 2.89
CA ILE A 99 -10.37 10.62 3.00
C ILE A 99 -10.12 9.87 1.69
N LEU A 100 -10.42 10.48 0.54
CA LEU A 100 -10.17 9.84 -0.74
C LEU A 100 -8.68 9.51 -0.93
N ILE A 101 -7.79 10.42 -0.57
CA ILE A 101 -6.35 10.21 -0.61
C ILE A 101 -5.95 9.10 0.35
N ALA A 102 -6.45 9.08 1.59
CA ALA A 102 -6.11 8.05 2.57
C ALA A 102 -6.54 6.65 2.14
N PHE A 103 -7.73 6.48 1.56
CA PHE A 103 -8.29 5.16 1.25
C PHE A 103 -8.10 4.74 -0.21
N GLY A 104 -8.39 5.62 -1.16
CA GLY A 104 -8.50 5.31 -2.59
C GLY A 104 -7.28 4.61 -3.18
N PRO A 105 -6.07 5.21 -3.12
CA PRO A 105 -4.84 4.60 -3.61
C PRO A 105 -4.53 3.25 -2.95
N ARG A 106 -4.88 3.05 -1.68
CA ARG A 106 -4.54 1.83 -0.93
C ARG A 106 -5.49 0.68 -1.26
N ILE A 107 -6.78 0.96 -1.40
CA ILE A 107 -7.77 -0.02 -1.85
C ILE A 107 -7.44 -0.46 -3.29
N LEU A 108 -7.16 0.51 -4.17
CA LEU A 108 -6.79 0.23 -5.56
C LEU A 108 -5.47 -0.53 -5.66
N LEU A 109 -4.49 -0.22 -4.81
CA LEU A 109 -3.24 -0.96 -4.71
C LEU A 109 -3.49 -2.47 -4.53
N GLY A 110 -4.25 -2.85 -3.50
CA GLY A 110 -4.51 -4.26 -3.23
C GLY A 110 -5.40 -4.93 -4.29
N TYR A 111 -6.42 -4.22 -4.76
CA TYR A 111 -7.32 -4.73 -5.80
C TYR A 111 -6.59 -5.01 -7.12
N LEU A 112 -5.84 -4.02 -7.61
CA LEU A 112 -5.13 -4.12 -8.89
C LEU A 112 -4.00 -5.14 -8.82
N SER A 113 -3.32 -5.28 -7.69
CA SER A 113 -2.30 -6.33 -7.49
C SER A 113 -2.87 -7.72 -7.74
N GLY A 114 -4.04 -8.02 -7.16
CA GLY A 114 -4.71 -9.30 -7.37
C GLY A 114 -5.28 -9.46 -8.78
N LEU A 115 -5.81 -8.37 -9.36
CA LEU A 115 -6.36 -8.40 -10.71
C LEU A 115 -5.27 -8.68 -11.74
N LEU A 116 -4.18 -7.92 -11.69
CA LEU A 116 -3.02 -8.10 -12.57
C LEU A 116 -2.40 -9.48 -12.43
N TYR A 117 -2.29 -10.01 -11.21
CA TYR A 117 -1.77 -11.37 -11.05
C TYR A 117 -2.70 -12.42 -11.67
N SER A 118 -4.02 -12.27 -11.52
CA SER A 118 -5.00 -13.19 -12.10
C SER A 118 -5.00 -13.20 -13.63
N THR A 119 -4.62 -12.08 -14.26
CA THR A 119 -4.50 -11.98 -15.72
C THR A 119 -3.12 -12.42 -16.20
N LEU A 120 -2.04 -11.96 -15.57
CA LEU A 120 -0.66 -12.29 -15.96
C LEU A 120 -0.32 -13.78 -15.77
N LYS A 121 -0.87 -14.45 -14.75
CA LYS A 121 -0.66 -15.89 -14.56
C LYS A 121 -1.17 -16.72 -15.75
N LYS A 122 -2.19 -16.24 -16.47
CA LYS A 122 -2.72 -16.93 -17.66
C LYS A 122 -1.77 -16.85 -18.86
N VAL A 123 -0.87 -15.86 -18.88
CA VAL A 123 0.00 -15.53 -20.01
C VAL A 123 1.46 -15.92 -19.76
N LYS A 124 1.96 -15.78 -18.53
CA LYS A 124 3.37 -16.09 -18.18
C LYS A 124 3.49 -17.39 -17.39
N LYS A 125 4.37 -18.29 -17.87
CA LYS A 125 4.75 -19.52 -17.16
C LYS A 125 5.66 -19.27 -15.94
N ASN A 126 6.47 -18.21 -15.97
CA ASN A 126 7.35 -17.86 -14.85
C ASN A 126 6.62 -16.92 -13.87
N THR A 127 6.09 -17.51 -12.80
CA THR A 127 5.33 -16.78 -11.77
C THR A 127 6.17 -15.80 -10.97
N PHE A 128 7.45 -16.11 -10.73
CA PHE A 128 8.36 -15.21 -10.00
C PHE A 128 8.51 -13.87 -10.73
N ILE A 129 8.76 -13.91 -12.03
CA ILE A 129 8.90 -12.68 -12.85
C ILE A 129 7.58 -11.91 -12.89
N ALA A 130 6.45 -12.59 -12.99
CA ALA A 130 5.14 -11.94 -12.99
C ALA A 130 4.87 -11.20 -11.67
N GLU A 131 5.16 -11.84 -10.54
CA GLU A 131 5.04 -11.27 -9.20
C GLU A 131 5.97 -10.07 -9.01
N SER A 132 7.24 -10.15 -9.44
CA SER A 132 8.18 -9.02 -9.38
C SER A 132 7.69 -7.81 -10.18
N ILE A 133 7.22 -8.02 -11.42
CA ILE A 133 6.73 -6.93 -12.27
C ILE A 133 5.51 -6.26 -11.64
N ILE A 134 4.58 -7.05 -11.10
CA ILE A 134 3.39 -6.53 -10.41
C ILE A 134 3.82 -5.75 -9.17
N ALA A 135 4.70 -6.30 -8.34
CA ALA A 135 5.20 -5.63 -7.14
C ALA A 135 5.82 -4.27 -7.45
N ILE A 136 6.76 -4.21 -8.39
CA ILE A 136 7.43 -2.97 -8.80
C ILE A 136 6.43 -1.97 -9.36
N GLY A 137 5.58 -2.40 -10.29
CA GLY A 137 4.60 -1.52 -10.94
C GLY A 137 3.57 -0.98 -9.96
N MET A 138 3.10 -1.80 -9.03
CA MET A 138 2.11 -1.42 -8.03
C MET A 138 2.68 -0.51 -6.95
N THR A 139 3.92 -0.72 -6.51
CA THR A 139 4.63 0.21 -5.61
C THR A 139 4.79 1.59 -6.26
N LEU A 140 5.20 1.65 -7.53
CA LEU A 140 5.29 2.92 -8.26
C LEU A 140 3.92 3.59 -8.42
N MET A 141 2.91 2.81 -8.82
CA MET A 141 1.54 3.31 -9.01
C MET A 141 0.97 3.88 -7.71
N HIS A 142 1.22 3.23 -6.58
CA HIS A 142 0.78 3.73 -5.26
C HIS A 142 1.38 5.11 -4.96
N THR A 143 2.69 5.28 -5.10
CA THR A 143 3.38 6.56 -4.90
C THR A 143 2.82 7.64 -5.81
N LEU A 144 2.66 7.34 -7.11
CA LEU A 144 2.11 8.27 -8.09
C LEU A 144 0.66 8.66 -7.79
N MET A 145 -0.17 7.71 -7.36
CA MET A 145 -1.57 8.00 -7.02
C MET A 145 -1.67 8.87 -5.77
N VAL A 146 -0.92 8.56 -4.71
CA VAL A 146 -0.96 9.35 -3.47
C VAL A 146 -0.46 10.76 -3.74
N MET A 147 0.72 10.90 -4.33
CA MET A 147 1.31 12.21 -4.57
C MET A 147 0.57 12.98 -5.67
N GLY A 148 0.05 12.29 -6.69
CA GLY A 148 -0.77 12.88 -7.74
C GLY A 148 -2.10 13.44 -7.21
N MET A 149 -2.78 12.72 -6.31
CA MET A 149 -3.98 13.25 -5.67
C MET A 149 -3.67 14.42 -4.73
N ILE A 150 -2.54 14.39 -4.00
CA ILE A 150 -2.09 15.53 -3.20
C ILE A 150 -1.82 16.74 -4.10
N TRP A 151 -1.15 16.54 -5.24
CA TRP A 151 -0.91 17.61 -6.21
C TRP A 151 -2.22 18.21 -6.73
N LEU A 152 -3.21 17.37 -7.08
CA LEU A 152 -4.51 17.81 -7.61
C LEU A 152 -5.38 18.55 -6.58
N PHE A 153 -5.44 18.07 -5.33
CA PHE A 153 -6.41 18.57 -4.34
C PHE A 153 -5.80 19.46 -3.25
N PHE A 154 -4.50 19.37 -3.03
CA PHE A 154 -3.78 20.05 -1.93
C PHE A 154 -2.48 20.71 -2.39
N GLY A 155 -2.21 20.84 -3.69
CA GLY A 155 -0.90 21.26 -4.23
C GLY A 155 -0.39 22.59 -3.68
N GLU A 156 -1.23 23.63 -3.73
CA GLU A 156 -0.88 24.98 -3.24
C GLU A 156 -0.67 24.98 -1.73
N VAL A 157 -1.61 24.38 -1.00
CA VAL A 157 -1.61 24.28 0.47
C VAL A 157 -0.37 23.53 0.96
N TYR A 158 -0.03 22.42 0.30
CA TYR A 158 1.16 21.62 0.60
C TYR A 158 2.43 22.43 0.38
N ALA A 159 2.53 23.16 -0.73
CA ALA A 159 3.69 23.99 -1.03
C ALA A 159 3.86 25.13 0.00
N ASN A 160 2.76 25.74 0.44
CA ASN A 160 2.80 26.81 1.44
C ASN A 160 3.27 26.31 2.82
N VAL A 161 2.89 25.09 3.23
CA VAL A 161 3.28 24.53 4.54
C VAL A 161 4.70 23.97 4.52
N THR A 162 5.09 23.31 3.42
CA THR A 162 6.39 22.60 3.35
C THR A 162 7.51 23.43 2.73
N GLY A 163 7.18 24.53 2.05
CA GLY A 163 8.11 25.31 1.24
C GLY A 163 8.54 24.61 -0.06
N LEU A 164 7.94 23.46 -0.40
CA LEU A 164 8.32 22.63 -1.54
C LEU A 164 7.12 22.38 -2.47
N ALA A 165 7.32 22.60 -3.77
CA ALA A 165 6.34 22.21 -4.76
C ALA A 165 6.14 20.68 -4.76
N VAL A 166 4.88 20.22 -4.80
CA VAL A 166 4.57 18.78 -4.80
C VAL A 166 5.23 18.05 -5.98
N SER A 167 5.37 18.71 -7.14
CA SER A 167 6.09 18.17 -8.31
C SER A 167 7.55 17.86 -8.01
N ALA A 168 8.24 18.73 -7.28
CA ALA A 168 9.61 18.50 -6.83
C ALA A 168 9.67 17.30 -5.86
N VAL A 169 8.72 17.24 -4.91
CA VAL A 169 8.64 16.11 -3.96
C VAL A 169 8.37 14.78 -4.68
N ILE A 170 7.52 14.76 -5.72
CA ILE A 170 7.29 13.56 -6.54
C ILE A 170 8.60 13.05 -7.15
N ILE A 171 9.37 13.94 -7.78
CA ILE A 171 10.65 13.57 -8.40
C ILE A 171 11.60 13.04 -7.33
N THR A 172 11.74 13.74 -6.21
CA THR A 172 12.61 13.32 -5.10
C THR A 172 12.19 11.96 -4.55
N VAL A 173 10.91 11.74 -4.25
CA VAL A 173 10.42 10.48 -3.68
C VAL A 173 10.62 9.33 -4.66
N ILE A 174 10.34 9.51 -5.96
CA ILE A 174 10.53 8.45 -6.97
C ILE A 174 12.01 8.12 -7.12
N THR A 175 12.89 9.12 -7.18
CA THR A 175 14.33 8.94 -7.43
C THR A 175 15.14 8.52 -6.21
N SER A 176 14.60 8.70 -5.00
CA SER A 176 15.21 8.24 -3.75
C SER A 176 14.53 6.95 -3.25
N ASN A 177 13.53 7.10 -2.39
CA ASN A 177 12.85 5.99 -1.72
C ASN A 177 12.13 5.06 -2.67
N GLY A 178 11.52 5.60 -3.72
CA GLY A 178 10.71 4.84 -4.66
C GLY A 178 11.52 3.71 -5.29
N ILE A 179 12.79 3.96 -5.63
CA ILE A 179 13.69 2.93 -6.17
C ILE A 179 13.90 1.82 -5.13
N LEU A 180 14.22 2.19 -3.89
CA LEU A 180 14.48 1.21 -2.84
C LEU A 180 13.22 0.39 -2.54
N GLU A 181 12.06 1.04 -2.39
CA GLU A 181 10.78 0.37 -2.16
C GLU A 181 10.43 -0.59 -3.31
N MET A 182 10.61 -0.17 -4.56
CA MET A 182 10.37 -1.00 -5.73
C MET A 182 11.28 -2.23 -5.76
N VAL A 183 12.58 -2.05 -5.50
CA VAL A 183 13.55 -3.16 -5.48
C VAL A 183 13.22 -4.14 -4.36
N VAL A 184 12.94 -3.63 -3.16
CA VAL A 184 12.61 -4.44 -1.98
C VAL A 184 11.30 -5.20 -2.22
N ALA A 185 10.24 -4.54 -2.67
CA ALA A 185 8.95 -5.18 -2.97
C ALA A 185 9.09 -6.21 -4.10
N GLY A 186 9.81 -5.84 -5.17
CA GLY A 186 10.08 -6.68 -6.35
C GLY A 186 10.83 -7.97 -6.04
N PHE A 187 11.57 -8.01 -4.94
CA PHE A 187 12.30 -9.19 -4.48
C PHE A 187 11.60 -9.95 -3.35
N ILE A 188 11.08 -9.25 -2.33
CA ILE A 188 10.47 -9.88 -1.15
C ILE A 188 9.17 -10.60 -1.52
N ILE A 189 8.30 -9.96 -2.29
CA ILE A 189 6.98 -10.51 -2.65
C ILE A 189 7.10 -11.87 -3.37
N PRO A 190 7.87 -12.02 -4.46
CA PRO A 190 7.99 -13.31 -5.13
C PRO A 190 8.73 -14.35 -4.29
N MET A 191 9.65 -13.94 -3.41
CA MET A 191 10.30 -14.85 -2.46
C MET A 191 9.30 -15.41 -1.44
N MET A 192 8.47 -14.54 -0.85
CA MET A 192 7.40 -14.96 0.04
C MET A 192 6.41 -15.89 -0.67
N MET A 193 6.05 -15.58 -1.93
CA MET A 193 5.19 -16.44 -2.74
C MET A 193 5.80 -17.82 -2.93
N ARG A 194 7.10 -17.90 -3.26
CA ARG A 194 7.81 -19.17 -3.45
C ARG A 194 7.80 -20.03 -2.19
N VAL A 195 7.95 -19.42 -1.01
CA VAL A 195 7.96 -20.12 0.28
C VAL A 195 6.54 -20.54 0.71
N LEU A 196 5.54 -19.69 0.50
CA LEU A 196 4.17 -19.97 0.96
C LEU A 196 3.35 -20.83 -0.01
N ARG A 197 3.66 -20.85 -1.32
CA ARG A 197 2.92 -21.63 -2.34
C ARG A 197 2.66 -23.08 -1.92
N PRO A 198 3.67 -23.86 -1.48
CA PRO A 198 3.44 -25.26 -1.08
C PRO A 198 2.48 -25.41 0.11
N VAL A 199 2.47 -24.43 1.02
CA VAL A 199 1.55 -24.41 2.17
C VAL A 199 0.13 -24.08 1.69
N LEU A 200 -0.01 -23.18 0.73
CA LEU A 200 -1.31 -22.75 0.21
C LEU A 200 -1.97 -23.79 -0.66
N ASP A 201 -1.18 -24.55 -1.44
CA ASP A 201 -1.67 -25.69 -2.20
C ASP A 201 -2.28 -26.74 -1.26
N LYS A 202 -1.61 -27.04 -0.13
CA LYS A 202 -2.15 -27.92 0.93
C LYS A 202 -3.43 -27.38 1.59
N LEU A 203 -3.62 -26.06 1.58
CA LEU A 203 -4.80 -25.40 2.15
C LEU A 203 -5.95 -25.27 1.13
N GLU A 204 -5.78 -25.74 -0.10
CA GLU A 204 -6.70 -25.55 -1.23
C GLU A 204 -6.92 -24.06 -1.57
N LEU A 205 -5.91 -23.24 -1.28
CA LEU A 205 -5.88 -21.80 -1.55
C LEU A 205 -4.90 -21.45 -2.68
N GLY A 206 -4.01 -22.38 -3.03
CA GLY A 206 -3.17 -22.31 -4.21
C GLY A 206 -4.01 -22.32 -5.47
N LYS A 207 -4.15 -21.14 -6.09
CA LYS A 207 -4.73 -21.00 -7.43
C LYS A 207 -3.75 -21.50 -8.47
#